data_AF-Q84N75-F1
#
_entry.id   AF-Q84N75-F1
#
_cell.length_a   1.000
_cell.length_b   1.000
_cell.length_c   1.000
_cell.angle_alpha   90.00
_cell.angle_beta   90.00
_cell.angle_gamma   90.00
#
_symmetry.space_group_name_H-M   'P 1'
#
loop_
_entity.id
_entity.type
_entity.pdbx_description
1 polymer ?
#
loop_
_entity_poly.entity_id
_entity_poly.type
_entity_poly.pdbx_seq_one_letter_code
_entity_poly.pdbx_strand_id
1 'polypeptide(L)'
;RVRLSIEIARKFFDLQDMLGFDKASNTLEWLFNKSKKAMKELARSKNSSSGVVANSFSSSDSECEVVSMINQDSIDATPEG
;
A
#
# COMPACT_ATOMS: atom_id res chain seq x y z
N ARG A 1 33.67 10.70 8.04
CA ARG A 1 34.07 9.27 8.01
C ARG A 1 33.10 8.51 8.91
N VAL A 2 32.53 7.42 8.41
CA VAL A 2 31.64 6.52 9.17
C VAL A 2 32.45 5.27 9.53
N ARG A 3 32.28 4.75 10.75
CA ARG A 3 32.88 3.48 11.17
C ARG A 3 31.77 2.44 11.25
N LEU A 4 31.92 1.36 10.49
CA LEU A 4 30.99 0.23 10.49
C LEU A 4 31.63 -0.91 11.30
N SER A 5 30.79 -1.75 11.92
CA SER A 5 31.28 -3.02 12.46
C SER A 5 31.73 -3.91 11.30
N ILE A 6 32.63 -4.86 11.58
CA ILE A 6 33.15 -5.77 10.55
C ILE A 6 32.06 -6.55 9.82
N GLU A 7 30.98 -6.90 10.53
CA GLU A 7 29.85 -7.63 9.93
C GLU A 7 29.03 -6.71 9.01
N ILE A 8 28.77 -5.48 9.45
CA ILE A 8 27.99 -4.51 8.67
C ILE A 8 28.79 -4.04 7.45
N ALA A 9 30.10 -3.87 7.61
CA ALA A 9 31.00 -3.49 6.52
C ALA A 9 30.95 -4.51 5.37
N ARG A 10 30.98 -5.82 5.67
CA ARG A 10 30.86 -6.87 4.65
C ARG A 10 29.56 -6.75 3.85
N LYS A 11 28.41 -6.74 4.54
CA LYS A 11 27.09 -6.57 3.90
C LYS A 11 26.98 -5.28 3.09
N PHE A 12 27.63 -4.21 3.56
CA PHE A 12 27.64 -2.92 2.88
C PHE A 12 28.45 -2.97 1.56
N PHE A 13 29.64 -3.60 1.58
CA PHE A 13 30.47 -3.72 0.37
C PHE A 13 29.86 -4.70 -0.64
N ASP A 14 29.29 -5.82 -0.19
CA ASP A 14 28.56 -6.74 -1.08
C ASP A 14 27.41 -6.02 -1.80
N LEU A 15 26.68 -5.16 -1.08
CA LEU A 15 25.64 -4.33 -1.66
C LEU A 15 26.20 -3.28 -2.62
N GLN A 16 27.35 -2.66 -2.30
CA GLN A 16 28.01 -1.71 -3.19
C GLN A 16 28.40 -2.37 -4.52
N ASP A 17 28.95 -3.59 -4.47
CA ASP A 17 29.33 -4.38 -5.64
C ASP A 17 28.09 -4.79 -6.44
N MET A 18 27.01 -5.22 -5.78
CA MET A 18 25.76 -5.60 -6.44
C MET A 18 25.08 -4.41 -7.15
N LEU A 19 25.21 -3.20 -6.60
CA LEU A 19 24.71 -1.98 -7.24
C LEU A 19 25.65 -1.44 -8.32
N GLY A 20 26.88 -1.98 -8.40
CA GLY A 20 27.90 -1.51 -9.34
C GLY A 20 28.39 -0.09 -9.05
N PHE A 21 28.42 0.32 -7.78
CA PHE A 21 28.79 1.68 -7.39
C PHE A 21 30.28 1.78 -7.03
N ASP A 22 30.97 2.75 -7.62
CA ASP A 22 32.39 3.00 -7.33
C ASP A 22 32.62 3.69 -5.98
N LYS A 23 31.62 4.43 -5.49
CA LYS A 23 31.70 5.22 -4.25
C LYS A 23 30.68 4.75 -3.23
N ALA A 24 31.15 4.45 -2.02
CA ALA A 24 30.31 4.15 -0.87
C ALA A 24 29.24 5.22 -0.58
N SER A 25 29.49 6.48 -0.91
CA SER A 25 28.51 7.57 -0.76
C SER A 25 27.25 7.31 -1.58
N ASN A 26 27.37 6.73 -2.77
CA ASN A 26 26.24 6.46 -3.66
C ASN A 26 25.39 5.31 -3.11
N THR A 27 26.03 4.29 -2.53
CA THR A 27 25.33 3.20 -1.82
C THR A 27 24.53 3.73 -0.63
N LEU A 28 25.13 4.64 0.15
CA LEU A 28 24.43 5.31 1.26
C LEU A 28 23.23 6.12 0.76
N GLU A 29 23.40 6.93 -0.29
CA GLU A 29 22.30 7.70 -0.88
C GLU A 29 21.17 6.78 -1.39
N TRP A 30 21.52 5.68 -2.04
CA TRP A 30 20.56 4.66 -2.47
C TRP A 30 19.80 4.04 -1.30
N LEU A 31 20.49 3.69 -0.21
CA LEU A 31 19.87 3.16 1.02
C LEU A 31 18.87 4.16 1.60
N PHE A 32 19.24 5.44 1.69
CA PHE A 32 18.35 6.48 2.22
C PHE A 32 17.13 6.69 1.33
N ASN A 33 17.30 6.73 0.01
CA ASN A 33 16.21 6.90 -0.93
C ASN A 33 15.24 5.71 -0.91
N LYS A 34 15.77 4.49 -0.88
CA LYS A 34 14.98 3.25 -0.80
C LYS A 34 14.22 3.18 0.52
N SER A 35 14.87 3.49 1.65
CA SER A 35 14.24 3.52 2.98
C SER A 35 13.11 4.56 3.03
N LYS A 36 13.36 5.79 2.54
CA LYS A 36 12.35 6.86 2.50
C LYS A 36 11.13 6.46 1.66
N LYS A 37 11.33 5.80 0.53
CA LYS A 37 10.23 5.27 -0.30
C LYS A 37 9.45 4.19 0.46
N ALA A 38 10.14 3.21 1.03
CA ALA A 38 9.50 2.13 1.80
C ALA A 38 8.71 2.66 3.00
N MET A 39 9.24 3.63 3.74
CA MET A 39 8.54 4.26 4.86
C MET A 39 7.28 5.01 4.42
N LYS A 40 7.33 5.75 3.31
CA LYS A 40 6.16 6.45 2.77
C LYS A 40 5.07 5.47 2.33
N GLU A 41 5.45 4.37 1.67
CA GLU A 41 4.51 3.31 1.29
C GLU A 41 3.89 2.63 2.52
N LEU A 42 4.69 2.33 3.54
CA LEU A 42 4.21 1.76 4.81
C LEU A 42 3.26 2.72 5.55
N ALA A 43 3.58 4.01 5.59
CA ALA A 43 2.72 5.02 6.19
C ALA A 43 1.38 5.17 5.44
N ARG A 44 1.37 5.00 4.12
CA ARG A 44 0.17 5.03 3.26
C ARG A 44 -0.66 3.73 3.35
N SER A 45 -0.02 2.60 3.62
CA SER A 45 -0.68 1.31 3.82
C SER A 45 -1.45 1.28 5.15
N LYS A 46 -0.89 1.86 6.22
CA LYS A 46 -1.50 1.87 7.56
C LYS A 46 -2.76 2.73 7.71
N ASN A 47 -2.99 3.68 6.80
CA ASN A 47 -4.22 4.49 6.72
C ASN A 47 -5.15 4.05 5.58
N SER A 48 -4.82 2.97 4.87
CA SER A 48 -5.69 2.34 3.87
C SER A 48 -6.36 1.05 4.36
N SER A 49 -6.25 0.73 5.66
CA SER A 49 -6.95 -0.42 6.27
C SER A 49 -8.42 -0.15 6.60
N SER A 50 -9.03 0.92 6.06
CA SER A 50 -10.47 1.15 6.13
C SER A 50 -11.05 1.12 4.73
N GLY A 51 -11.46 -0.08 4.32
CA GLY A 51 -12.53 -0.31 3.34
C GLY A 51 -12.18 -0.12 1.86
N VAL A 52 -11.66 -1.17 1.22
CA VAL A 52 -12.16 -1.59 -0.10
C VAL A 52 -12.19 -3.12 -0.12
N VAL A 53 -13.35 -3.67 0.20
CA VAL A 53 -13.74 -4.97 -0.36
C VAL A 53 -14.04 -4.71 -1.83
N ALA A 54 -13.20 -5.23 -2.73
CA ALA A 54 -13.58 -5.40 -4.12
C ALA A 54 -12.94 -6.70 -4.57
N ASN A 55 -13.77 -7.73 -4.40
CA ASN A 55 -13.59 -9.07 -4.89
C ASN A 55 -13.30 -9.06 -6.41
N SER A 56 -12.42 -9.96 -6.82
CA SER A 56 -12.47 -10.73 -8.05
C SER A 56 -12.59 -10.07 -9.44
N PHE A 57 -11.59 -10.38 -10.26
CA PHE A 57 -11.70 -11.03 -11.58
C PHE A 57 -13.01 -10.86 -12.38
N SER A 58 -12.81 -10.43 -13.63
CA SER A 58 -13.70 -10.56 -14.79
C SER A 58 -14.79 -9.51 -14.96
N SER A 59 -14.48 -8.48 -15.74
CA SER A 59 -15.51 -7.75 -16.50
C SER A 59 -15.62 -8.38 -17.89
N SER A 60 -16.67 -9.18 -18.09
CA SER A 60 -17.29 -9.36 -19.40
C SER A 60 -18.81 -9.38 -19.20
N ASP A 61 -19.41 -8.41 -19.85
CA ASP A 61 -20.81 -8.01 -20.01
C ASP A 61 -21.83 -9.17 -20.07
N SER A 62 -22.90 -9.08 -19.27
CA SER A 62 -24.15 -9.81 -19.51
C SER A 62 -25.31 -9.18 -18.73
N GLU A 63 -26.22 -8.61 -19.50
CA GLU A 63 -27.56 -8.10 -19.18
C GLU A 63 -28.36 -9.04 -18.27
N CYS A 64 -28.80 -8.60 -17.09
CA CYS A 64 -29.89 -9.21 -16.33
C CYS A 64 -30.54 -8.14 -15.45
N GLU A 65 -31.69 -7.64 -15.88
CA GLU A 65 -32.57 -6.81 -15.06
C GLU A 65 -33.12 -7.67 -13.90
N VAL A 66 -32.66 -7.43 -12.67
CA VAL A 66 -33.29 -8.00 -11.47
C VAL A 66 -34.18 -6.94 -10.85
N VAL A 67 -35.45 -6.96 -11.27
CA VAL A 67 -36.55 -6.32 -10.55
C VAL A 67 -36.68 -7.01 -9.20
N SER A 68 -36.37 -6.30 -8.11
CA SER A 68 -36.75 -6.74 -6.77
C SER A 68 -37.83 -5.82 -6.20
N MET A 69 -39.04 -6.38 -6.20
CA MET A 69 -40.25 -5.89 -5.58
C MET A 69 -40.10 -5.99 -4.05
N ILE A 70 -39.89 -4.86 -3.37
CA ILE A 70 -40.12 -4.77 -1.93
C ILE A 70 -41.54 -4.24 -1.69
N ASN A 71 -42.50 -5.16 -1.57
CA ASN A 71 -43.82 -4.83 -1.05
C ASN A 71 -43.76 -4.71 0.48
N GLN A 72 -44.20 -3.55 0.96
CA GLN A 72 -45.04 -3.28 2.15
C GLN A 72 -44.66 -3.93 3.49
N ASP A 73 -44.39 -3.15 4.55
CA ASP A 73 -45.43 -2.51 5.39
C ASP A 73 -44.81 -1.87 6.65
N SER A 74 -45.12 -0.61 6.93
CA SER A 74 -45.40 -0.07 8.27
C SER A 74 -45.65 1.43 8.18
N ILE A 75 -46.94 1.74 8.22
CA ILE A 75 -47.51 2.99 8.68
C ILE A 75 -46.93 3.39 10.05
N ASP A 76 -46.49 4.64 10.19
CA ASP A 76 -46.87 5.42 11.36
C ASP A 76 -46.88 6.90 11.00
N ALA A 77 -48.03 7.52 11.23
CA ALA A 77 -48.31 8.91 10.96
C ALA A 77 -48.20 9.67 12.28
N THR A 78 -47.30 10.64 12.36
CA THR A 78 -47.36 11.69 13.39
C THR A 78 -47.35 13.05 12.72
N PRO A 79 -48.48 13.79 12.73
CA PRO A 79 -48.53 15.19 12.37
C PRO A 79 -48.45 16.05 13.64
N GLU A 80 -47.41 16.86 13.77
CA GLU A 80 -47.36 17.96 14.74
C GLU A 80 -46.62 19.08 14.00
N GLY A 81 -47.14 20.28 13.77
CA GLY A 81 -48.09 21.08 14.52
C GLY A 81 -47.54 22.50 14.47
#